data_AF-A0A5B0DVL8-F1
#
_entry.id   AF-A0A5B0DVL8-F1
#
_cell.length_a   1.000
_cell.length_b   1.000
_cell.length_c   1.000
_cell.angle_alpha   90.00
_cell.angle_beta   90.00
_cell.angle_gamma   90.00
#
_symmetry.space_group_name_H-M   'P 1'
#
loop_
_entity.id
_entity.type
_entity.pdbx_description
1 polymer ?
#
loop_
_entity_poly.entity_id
_entity_poly.type
_entity_poly.pdbx_seq_one_letter_code
_entity_poly.pdbx_strand_id
1 'polypeptide(L)'
;MKRYATHQWRDDPTNLLIISPSGGGKTYIACAIGIAACHSAHSLFYTRMDVLARKLLIARGDSKVHDDLLEKLREADLLIIDDLCEASHKSSNVKQKIMRS
;
A
#
# COMPACT_ATOMS: atom_id res chain seq x y z
N MET A 1 -6.29 -2.57 -15.96
CA MET A 1 -5.72 -3.56 -15.02
C MET A 1 -4.47 -4.26 -15.54
N LYS A 2 -4.41 -4.71 -16.81
CA LYS A 2 -3.26 -5.46 -17.35
C LYS A 2 -1.89 -4.81 -17.12
N ARG A 3 -1.79 -3.48 -17.21
CA ARG A 3 -0.53 -2.73 -16.95
C ARG A 3 0.06 -3.00 -15.57
N TYR A 4 -0.72 -2.86 -14.50
CA TYR A 4 -0.23 -3.03 -13.12
C TYR A 4 -0.06 -4.51 -12.72
N ALA A 5 -0.78 -5.41 -13.40
CA ALA A 5 -0.64 -6.85 -13.19
C ALA A 5 0.70 -7.39 -13.74
N THR A 6 1.27 -6.76 -14.77
CA THR A 6 2.55 -7.14 -15.38
C THR A 6 3.65 -6.12 -15.13
N HIS A 7 3.48 -5.26 -14.12
CA HIS A 7 4.44 -4.22 -13.79
C HIS A 7 5.67 -4.83 -13.11
N GLN A 8 6.86 -4.32 -13.43
CA GLN A 8 8.11 -4.73 -12.79
C GLN A 8 8.27 -3.97 -11.48
N TRP A 9 7.65 -4.45 -10.41
CA TRP A 9 7.56 -3.72 -9.14
C TRP A 9 8.92 -3.46 -8.48
N ARG A 10 9.90 -4.37 -8.68
CA ARG A 10 11.27 -4.21 -8.18
C ARG A 10 12.07 -3.18 -8.96
N ASP A 11 11.94 -3.17 -10.29
CA ASP A 11 12.83 -2.41 -11.17
C ASP A 11 12.29 -0.99 -11.47
N ASP A 12 10.98 -0.80 -11.39
CA ASP A 12 10.32 0.49 -11.65
C ASP A 12 9.45 0.91 -10.44
N PRO A 13 10.03 1.72 -9.51
CA PRO A 13 9.33 2.20 -8.33
C PRO A 13 8.11 3.06 -8.70
N THR A 14 6.91 2.47 -8.55
CA THR A 14 5.65 3.15 -8.87
C THR A 14 4.71 3.10 -7.67
N ASN A 15 4.19 4.26 -7.26
CA ASN A 15 3.18 4.35 -6.20
C ASN A 15 1.77 4.36 -6.79
N LEU A 16 0.91 3.45 -6.34
CA LEU A 16 -0.49 3.36 -6.74
C LEU A 16 -1.41 3.74 -5.59
N LEU A 17 -2.19 4.82 -5.75
CA LEU A 17 -3.23 5.22 -4.80
C LEU A 17 -4.61 4.87 -5.37
N ILE A 18 -5.34 3.98 -4.68
CA ILE A 18 -6.68 3.54 -5.07
C ILE A 18 -7.71 4.25 -4.19
N ILE A 19 -8.52 5.13 -4.80
CA ILE A 19 -9.56 5.89 -4.12
C ILE A 19 -10.93 5.48 -4.67
N SER A 20 -11.83 5.07 -3.78
CA SER A 20 -13.25 4.85 -4.10
C SER A 20 -14.09 4.94 -2.82
N PRO A 21 -15.43 5.12 -2.93
CA PRO A 21 -16.33 5.04 -1.79
C PRO A 21 -16.20 3.71 -1.02
N SER A 22 -16.67 3.67 0.22
CA SER A 22 -16.73 2.40 0.96
C SER A 22 -17.53 1.35 0.17
N GLY A 23 -17.06 0.11 0.16
CA GLY A 23 -17.62 -0.96 -0.66
C GLY A 23 -17.27 -0.92 -2.17
N GLY A 24 -16.55 0.10 -2.65
CA GLY A 24 -16.16 0.24 -4.06
C GLY A 24 -15.00 -0.66 -4.53
N GLY A 25 -14.73 -1.78 -3.85
CA GLY A 25 -13.76 -2.80 -4.31
C GLY A 25 -12.27 -2.45 -4.24
N LYS A 26 -11.84 -1.48 -3.41
CA LYS A 26 -10.43 -1.08 -3.28
C LYS A 26 -9.54 -2.24 -2.89
N THR A 27 -9.88 -2.90 -1.78
CA THR A 27 -9.20 -4.09 -1.28
C THR A 27 -9.16 -5.19 -2.33
N TYR A 28 -10.26 -5.40 -3.05
CA TYR A 28 -10.31 -6.41 -4.12
C TYR A 28 -9.28 -6.13 -5.22
N ILE A 29 -9.22 -4.89 -5.72
CA ILE A 29 -8.26 -4.50 -6.77
C ILE A 29 -6.82 -4.58 -6.25
N ALA A 30 -6.57 -4.11 -5.03
CA ALA A 30 -5.24 -4.18 -4.40
C ALA A 30 -4.77 -5.65 -4.29
N CYS A 31 -5.62 -6.54 -3.78
CA CYS A 31 -5.32 -7.96 -3.70
C CYS A 31 -5.13 -8.61 -5.08
N ALA A 32 -5.93 -8.25 -6.08
CA ALA A 32 -5.77 -8.76 -7.44
C ALA A 32 -4.42 -8.37 -8.06
N ILE A 33 -3.96 -7.14 -7.82
CA ILE A 33 -2.62 -6.69 -8.22
C ILE A 33 -1.56 -7.48 -7.46
N GLY A 34 -1.72 -7.64 -6.14
CA GLY A 34 -0.79 -8.40 -5.32
C GLY A 34 -0.62 -9.85 -5.77
N ILE A 35 -1.73 -10.54 -6.06
CA ILE A 35 -1.71 -11.91 -6.59
C ILE A 35 -0.97 -11.98 -7.93
N ALA A 36 -1.23 -11.02 -8.83
CA ALA A 36 -0.54 -10.96 -10.12
C ALA A 36 0.98 -10.71 -9.97
N ALA A 37 1.37 -9.88 -9.00
CA ALA A 37 2.77 -9.65 -8.65
C ALA A 37 3.44 -10.92 -8.11
N CYS A 38 2.77 -11.65 -7.20
CA CYS A 38 3.24 -12.95 -6.70
C CYS A 38 3.44 -13.97 -7.83
N HIS A 39 2.51 -14.04 -8.80
CA HIS A 39 2.65 -14.90 -9.97
C HIS A 39 3.83 -14.51 -10.88
N SER A 40 4.27 -13.25 -10.80
CA SER A 40 5.44 -12.73 -11.51
C SER A 40 6.72 -12.79 -10.67
N ALA A 41 6.72 -13.59 -9.59
CA ALA A 41 7.84 -13.80 -8.67
C ALA A 41 8.32 -12.55 -7.90
N HIS A 42 7.43 -11.56 -7.71
CA HIS A 42 7.71 -10.42 -6.85
C HIS A 42 7.42 -10.73 -5.37
N SER A 43 8.29 -10.29 -4.47
CA SER A 43 8.03 -10.33 -3.03
C SER A 43 6.97 -9.28 -2.67
N LEU A 44 6.04 -9.64 -1.79
CA LEU A 44 4.91 -8.80 -1.43
C LEU A 44 4.74 -8.70 0.08
N PHE A 45 4.51 -7.49 0.58
CA PHE A 45 4.11 -7.24 1.96
C PHE A 45 2.74 -6.58 1.99
N TYR A 46 1.75 -7.25 2.57
CA TYR A 46 0.40 -6.72 2.76
C TYR A 46 0.17 -6.37 4.22
N THR A 47 -0.39 -5.18 4.48
CA THR A 47 -0.85 -4.80 5.82
C THR A 47 -2.01 -3.82 5.74
N ARG A 48 -2.88 -3.84 6.73
CA ARG A 48 -3.80 -2.71 6.97
C ARG A 48 -3.05 -1.56 7.63
N MET A 49 -3.52 -0.33 7.42
CA MET A 49 -2.91 0.88 7.98
C MET A 49 -2.92 0.90 9.51
N ASP A 50 -4.01 0.48 10.14
CA ASP A 50 -4.15 0.44 11.61
C ASP A 50 -3.16 -0.54 12.25
N VAL A 51 -2.95 -1.69 11.61
CA VAL A 51 -1.97 -2.71 12.04
C VAL A 51 -0.55 -2.17 11.87
N LEU A 52 -0.24 -1.53 10.73
CA LEU A 52 1.08 -0.97 10.48
C LEU A 52 1.40 0.16 11.47
N ALA A 53 0.46 1.07 11.70
CA ALA A 53 0.61 2.16 12.67
C ALA A 53 0.87 1.61 14.07
N ARG A 54 0.14 0.57 14.50
CA ARG A 54 0.37 -0.09 15.79
C ARG A 54 1.76 -0.71 15.88
N LYS A 55 2.22 -1.40 14.83
CA LYS A 55 3.57 -1.99 14.77
C LYS A 55 4.66 -0.91 14.89
N LEU A 56 4.51 0.20 14.17
CA LEU A 56 5.43 1.34 14.23
C LEU A 56 5.43 1.99 15.63
N LEU A 57 4.26 2.14 16.26
CA LEU A 57 4.14 2.68 17.61
C LEU A 57 4.85 1.82 18.65
N ILE A 58 4.68 0.49 18.58
CA ILE A 58 5.36 -0.46 19.48
C ILE A 58 6.87 -0.40 19.23
N ALA A 59 7.28 -0.44 17.97
CA ALA A 59 8.68 -0.45 17.59
C ALA A 59 9.42 0.85 17.97
N ARG A 60 8.72 1.98 18.11
CA ARG A 60 9.33 3.27 18.50
C ARG A 60 10.10 3.21 19.83
N GLY A 61 9.74 2.28 20.73
CA GLY A 61 10.43 2.09 22.01
C GLY A 61 11.67 1.19 21.95
N ASP A 62 11.92 0.53 20.82
CA ASP A 62 13.00 -0.46 20.65
C ASP A 62 13.62 -0.32 19.25
N SER A 63 14.84 0.22 19.19
CA SER A 63 15.54 0.47 17.92
C SER A 63 15.75 -0.79 17.09
N LYS A 64 15.98 -1.95 17.72
CA LYS A 64 16.19 -3.22 16.99
C LYS A 64 14.89 -3.63 16.30
N VAL A 65 13.77 -3.58 17.02
CA VAL A 65 12.44 -3.93 16.48
C VAL A 65 12.02 -2.94 15.39
N HIS A 66 12.35 -1.67 15.55
CA HIS A 66 12.11 -0.64 14.54
C HIS A 66 12.87 -0.92 13.25
N ASP A 67 14.17 -1.17 13.35
CA ASP A 67 15.01 -1.43 12.18
C ASP A 67 14.60 -2.73 11.47
N ASP A 68 14.30 -3.78 12.22
CA ASP A 68 13.81 -5.06 11.66
C ASP A 68 12.45 -4.90 10.94
N LEU A 69 11.59 -3.99 11.40
CA LEU A 69 10.33 -3.68 10.72
C LEU A 69 10.58 -2.91 9.42
N LEU A 70 11.46 -1.90 9.44
CA LEU A 70 11.80 -1.12 8.24
C LEU A 70 12.48 -1.99 7.18
N GLU A 71 13.37 -2.88 7.58
CA GLU A 71 14.04 -3.82 6.68
C GLU A 71 13.02 -4.73 5.99
N LYS A 72 12.06 -5.31 6.73
CA LYS A 72 10.98 -6.12 6.16
C LYS A 72 10.12 -5.36 5.14
N LEU A 73 9.85 -4.08 5.39
CA LEU A 73 9.09 -3.24 4.46
C LEU A 73 9.90 -2.90 3.21
N ARG A 74 11.23 -2.76 3.34
CA ARG A 74 12.15 -2.42 2.25
C ARG A 74 12.44 -3.60 1.32
N GLU A 75 12.53 -4.81 1.86
CA GLU A 75 12.84 -6.04 1.10
C GLU A 75 11.66 -6.54 0.22
N ALA A 76 10.47 -5.96 0.41
CA ALA A 76 9.31 -6.27 -0.41
C ALA A 76 9.35 -5.47 -1.73
N ASP A 77 9.20 -6.16 -2.86
CA ASP A 77 9.07 -5.53 -4.17
C ASP A 77 7.78 -4.72 -4.28
N LEU A 78 6.71 -5.20 -3.62
CA LEU A 78 5.42 -4.53 -3.57
C LEU A 78 4.90 -4.46 -2.12
N LEU A 79 4.77 -3.24 -1.62
CA LEU A 79 4.11 -2.93 -0.34
C LEU A 79 2.67 -2.48 -0.58
N ILE A 80 1.71 -3.26 -0.07
CA ILE A 80 0.28 -2.91 -0.09
C ILE A 80 -0.15 -2.49 1.31
N ILE A 81 -0.62 -1.25 1.42
CA ILE A 81 -1.19 -0.69 2.65
C ILE A 81 -2.68 -0.44 2.41
N ASP A 82 -3.53 -1.26 3.01
CA ASP A 82 -4.99 -1.13 2.89
C ASP A 82 -5.57 -0.20 3.97
N ASP A 83 -6.78 0.34 3.73
CA ASP A 83 -7.55 1.20 4.64
C ASP A 83 -6.86 2.54 5.02
N LEU A 84 -6.06 3.09 4.12
CA LEU A 84 -5.33 4.35 4.35
C LEU A 84 -6.23 5.60 4.54
N CYS A 85 -7.50 5.56 4.12
CA CYS A 85 -8.35 6.76 4.00
C CYS A 85 -9.76 6.66 4.61
N GLU A 86 -10.02 5.70 5.50
CA GLU A 86 -11.35 5.60 6.15
C GLU A 86 -11.67 6.81 7.05
N ALA A 87 -10.66 7.57 7.48
CA ALA A 87 -10.81 8.70 8.39
C ALA A 87 -11.40 10.00 7.77
N SER A 88 -11.59 10.10 6.45
CA SER A 88 -11.92 11.39 5.81
C SER A 88 -13.33 11.53 5.23
N HIS A 89 -14.26 10.59 5.47
CA HIS A 89 -15.63 10.72 4.92
C HIS A 89 -16.59 11.51 5.84
N LYS A 90 -16.12 12.63 6.40
CA LYS A 90 -16.97 13.76 6.76
C LYS A 90 -16.43 15.02 6.08
N SER A 91 -17.31 15.67 5.32
CA SER A 91 -17.16 16.96 4.62
C SER A 91 -16.49 17.02 3.24
N SER A 92 -17.37 17.08 2.23
CA SER A 92 -17.48 18.15 1.21
C SER A 92 -16.24 18.60 0.41
N ASN A 93 -16.27 18.31 -0.91
CA ASN A 93 -15.86 19.19 -2.01
C ASN A 93 -14.52 19.95 -1.92
N VAL A 94 -13.37 19.27 -1.78
CA VAL A 94 -12.07 19.94 -1.93
C VAL A 94 -11.06 19.06 -2.71
N LYS A 95 -10.76 19.51 -3.94
CA LYS A 95 -9.50 19.37 -4.71
C LYS A 95 -9.22 18.03 -5.42
N GLN A 96 -9.84 17.86 -6.60
CA GLN A 96 -9.10 17.38 -7.77
C GLN A 96 -8.04 18.44 -8.14
N LYS A 97 -6.81 18.28 -7.67
CA LYS A 97 -5.65 18.95 -8.26
C LYS A 97 -4.40 18.12 -7.99
N ILE A 98 -3.53 18.06 -9.00
CA ILE A 98 -2.21 17.40 -9.07
C ILE A 98 -2.36 15.93 -9.52
N MET A 99 -1.97 15.49 -10.72
CA MET A 99 -0.68 15.67 -11.38
C MET A 99 -0.83 15.57 -12.91
N ARG A 100 -0.66 16.69 -13.61
CA ARG A 100 -0.28 16.75 -15.04
C ARG A 100 1.05 17.48 -15.07
N SER A 101 2.10 16.75 -15.44
CA SER A 101 3.29 17.31 -16.07
C SER A 101 3.11 17.16 -17.57
#